data_AF-A0A6V7KLG7-F1
#
_entry.id   AF-A0A6V7KLG7-F1
#
_cell.length_a   1.000
_cell.length_b   1.000
_cell.length_c   1.000
_cell.angle_alpha   90.00
_cell.angle_beta   90.00
_cell.angle_gamma   90.00
#
_symmetry.space_group_name_H-M   'P 1'
#
loop_
_entity.id
_entity.type
_entity.pdbx_description
1 polymer ?
#
loop_
_entity_poly.entity_id
_entity_poly.type
_entity_poly.pdbx_seq_one_letter_code
_entity_poly.pdbx_strand_id
1 'polypeptide(L)' 'MEAGEDGAEVIEYGGRCMSTQAMQSLYDLRQNNLFCDAVVYLEDGGIFPIHRAILSACSSYFR' A
#
# COMPACT_ATOMS: atom_id res chain seq x y z
N MET A 1 28.97 14.45 14.68
CA MET A 1 28.22 13.29 15.18
C MET A 1 26.89 13.35 14.46
N GLU A 2 26.88 12.92 13.20
CA GLU A 2 25.67 12.95 12.37
C GLU A 2 25.01 11.57 12.46
N ALA A 3 23.71 11.61 12.72
CA ALA A 3 22.88 10.50 13.12
C ALA A 3 22.60 9.53 11.97
N GLY A 4 22.28 8.30 12.35
CA GLY A 4 22.26 7.10 11.52
C GLY A 4 21.28 7.14 10.34
N GLU A 5 21.70 6.44 9.30
CA GLU A 5 20.92 6.11 8.13
C GLU A 5 19.90 5.01 8.52
N ASP A 6 18.65 5.43 8.73
CA ASP A 6 17.52 4.53 8.94
C ASP A 6 17.29 3.69 7.67
N GLY A 7 17.58 2.40 7.79
CA GLY A 7 17.38 1.40 6.76
C GLY A 7 15.91 1.23 6.42
N ALA A 8 15.47 1.90 5.37
CA ALA A 8 14.26 1.52 4.65
C ALA A 8 14.65 0.40 3.68
N GLU A 9 14.47 -0.87 4.10
CA GLU A 9 14.57 -2.02 3.20
C GLU A 9 13.49 -1.88 2.12
N VAL A 10 13.91 -1.38 0.95
CA VAL A 10 13.07 -1.28 -0.25
C VAL A 10 12.82 -2.69 -0.76
N ILE A 11 11.63 -3.23 -0.49
CA ILE A 11 11.20 -4.49 -1.09
C ILE A 11 10.98 -4.24 -2.59
N GLU A 12 12.01 -4.51 -3.38
CA GLU A 12 12.02 -4.31 -4.82
C GLU A 12 11.21 -5.42 -5.51
N TYR A 13 9.89 -5.26 -5.57
CA TYR A 13 9.07 -5.99 -6.54
C TYR A 13 9.28 -5.32 -7.91
N GLY A 14 10.10 -5.93 -8.75
CA GLY A 14 10.59 -5.38 -10.02
C GLY A 14 9.61 -4.47 -10.77
N GLY A 15 9.98 -3.20 -10.90
CA GLY A 15 9.53 -2.34 -11.99
C GLY A 15 8.79 -1.05 -11.66
N ARG A 16 8.45 -0.72 -10.40
CA ARG A 16 7.76 0.54 -10.07
C ARG A 16 8.18 1.09 -8.70
N CYS A 17 9.18 1.98 -8.67
CA CYS A 17 9.57 2.68 -7.45
C CYS A 17 8.54 3.77 -7.12
N MET A 18 7.59 3.47 -6.24
CA MET A 18 6.81 4.51 -5.57
C MET A 18 7.67 5.12 -4.46
N SER A 19 7.67 6.44 -4.31
CA SER A 19 8.37 7.07 -3.19
C SER A 19 7.74 6.64 -1.86
N THR A 20 8.54 6.48 -0.82
CA THR A 20 8.08 6.14 0.54
C THR A 20 7.05 7.14 1.06
N GLN A 21 7.21 8.43 0.72
CA GLN A 21 6.24 9.49 1.03
C GLN A 21 4.89 9.25 0.36
N ALA A 22 4.87 8.89 -0.93
CA ALA A 22 3.62 8.56 -1.61
C ALA A 22 2.93 7.34 -0.99
N MET A 23 3.69 6.32 -0.62
CA MET A 23 3.16 5.13 0.06
C MET A 23 2.53 5.47 1.41
N GLN A 24 3.15 6.36 2.20
CA GLN A 24 2.58 6.83 3.47
C GLN A 24 1.27 7.58 3.24
N SER A 25 1.21 8.50 2.27
CA SER A 25 -0.05 9.19 1.95
C SER A 25 -1.16 8.23 1.50
N LEU A 26 -0.85 7.24 0.66
CA LEU A 26 -1.83 6.23 0.23
C LEU A 26 -2.30 5.36 1.41
N TYR A 27 -1.42 5.07 2.35
CA TYR A 27 -1.75 4.36 3.58
C TYR A 27 -2.72 5.19 4.44
N ASP A 28 -2.47 6.48 4.61
CA ASP A 28 -3.37 7.37 5.37
C ASP A 28 -4.74 7.47 4.72
N LEU A 29 -4.82 7.53 3.38
CA LEU A 29 -6.08 7.51 2.65
C LEU A 29 -6.87 6.23 2.94
N ARG A 30 -6.20 5.07 2.96
CA ARG A 30 -6.82 3.80 3.31
C ARG A 30 -7.34 3.78 4.74
N GLN A 31 -6.55 4.28 5.70
CA GLN A 31 -6.96 4.34 7.12
C GLN A 31 -8.17 5.23 7.34
N ASN A 32 -8.27 6.33 6.60
CA ASN A 32 -9.43 7.22 6.62
C ASN A 32 -10.58 6.75 5.72
N ASN A 33 -10.45 5.56 5.11
CA ASN A 33 -11.42 4.99 4.17
C ASN A 33 -11.76 5.93 2.98
N LEU A 34 -10.80 6.76 2.58
CA LEU A 34 -10.92 7.74 1.51
C LEU A 34 -10.53 7.12 0.17
N PHE A 35 -11.39 7.31 -0.83
CA PHE A 35 -11.23 6.77 -2.18
C PHE A 35 -11.17 5.24 -2.27
N CYS A 36 -11.43 4.52 -1.18
CA CYS A 36 -11.57 3.06 -1.19
C CYS A 36 -12.80 2.68 -2.01
N ASP A 37 -12.60 1.89 -3.05
CA ASP A 37 -13.61 1.49 -4.03
C ASP A 37 -14.00 0.01 -3.93
N ALA A 38 -13.26 -0.77 -3.13
CA ALA A 38 -13.58 -2.14 -2.81
C ALA A 38 -13.22 -2.49 -1.36
N VAL A 39 -13.77 -3.61 -0.91
CA VAL A 39 -13.52 -4.17 0.41
C VAL A 39 -13.23 -5.65 0.26
N VAL A 40 -12.12 -6.09 0.84
CA VAL A 40 -11.76 -7.51 0.90
C VAL A 40 -12.30 -8.09 2.19
N TYR A 41 -13.13 -9.13 2.05
CA TYR A 41 -13.63 -9.92 3.16
C TYR A 41 -12.77 -11.17 3.30
N LEU A 42 -12.14 -11.32 4.46
CA LEU A 42 -11.42 -12.55 4.79
C LEU A 42 -12.42 -13.57 5.35
N GLU A 43 -12.08 -14.84 5.19
CA GLU A 43 -12.84 -15.96 5.77
C GLU A 43 -12.92 -15.85 7.31
N ASP A 44 -11.90 -15.24 7.93
CA ASP A 44 -11.83 -14.95 9.36
C ASP A 44 -12.77 -13.79 9.81
N GLY A 45 -13.55 -13.21 8.89
CA GLY A 45 -14.41 -12.06 9.15
C GLY A 45 -13.68 -10.71 9.14
N GLY A 46 -12.40 -10.70 8.77
CA GLY A 46 -11.62 -9.47 8.58
C GLY A 46 -12.16 -8.65 7.41
N ILE A 47 -12.33 -7.35 7.61
CA ILE A 47 -12.82 -6.42 6.59
C ILE A 47 -11.71 -5.43 6.28
N PHE A 48 -11.22 -5.45 5.04
CA PHE A 48 -10.15 -4.55 4.60
C PHE A 48 -10.60 -3.67 3.45
N PRO A 49 -10.81 -2.37 3.68
CA PRO A 49 -11.01 -1.44 2.58
C PRO A 49 -9.72 -1.30 1.79
N ILE A 50 -9.87 -1.28 0.47
CA ILE A 50 -8.78 -1.27 -0.50
C ILE A 50 -9.08 -0.32 -1.65
N HIS A 51 -8.03 0.04 -2.38
CA HIS A 51 -8.10 0.74 -3.65
C HIS A 51 -7.75 -0.24 -4.78
N ARG A 52 -8.71 -0.57 -5.64
CA ARG A 52 -8.51 -1.50 -6.76
C ARG A 52 -7.40 -1.04 -7.69
N ALA A 53 -7.29 0.27 -7.92
CA ALA A 53 -6.23 0.86 -8.74
C ALA A 53 -4.82 0.60 -8.18
N ILE A 54 -4.66 0.64 -6.85
CA ILE A 54 -3.37 0.38 -6.21
C ILE A 54 -3.05 -1.10 -6.26
N LEU A 55 -4.00 -1.96 -5.86
CA LEU A 55 -3.77 -3.41 -5.87
C LEU A 55 -3.53 -3.97 -7.26
N SER A 56 -4.27 -3.50 -8.28
CA SER A 56 -4.04 -3.90 -9.68
C SER A 56 -2.69 -3.42 -10.22
N ALA A 57 -2.17 -2.30 -9.72
CA ALA A 57 -0.84 -1.82 -10.07
C ALA A 57 0.29 -2.61 -9.39
N CYS A 58 0.06 -3.12 -8.17
CA CYS A 58 1.03 -3.88 -7.38
C CYS A 58 0.97 -5.39 -7.64
N SER A 59 -0.15 -5.92 -8.12
CA SER A 59 -0.35 -7.35 -8.35
C SER A 59 -1.34 -7.58 -9.49
N SER A 60 -0.96 -8.44 -10.45
CA SER A 60 -1.85 -8.87 -11.53
C SER A 60 -3.05 -9.68 -11.04
N TYR A 61 -3.02 -10.19 -9.80
CA TYR A 61 -4.12 -10.93 -9.20
C TYR A 61 -5.38 -10.07 -9.02
N PHE A 62 -5.20 -8.78 -8.74
CA PHE A 62 -6.30 -7.83 -8.50
C PHE A 62 -6.66 -6.98 -9.72
N ARG A 63 -6.20 -7.39 -10.91
CA ARG A 63 -6.49 -6.69 -12.16
C ARG A 63 -7.90 -6.96 -12.66
#